data_AF-A0A947QF50-F1
#
_entry.id   AF-A0A947QF50-F1
#
_cell.length_a   1.000
_cell.length_b   1.000
_cell.length_c   1.000
_cell.angle_alpha   90.00
_cell.angle_beta   90.00
_cell.angle_gamma   90.00
#
_symmetry.space_group_name_H-M   'P 1'
#
loop_
_entity.id
_entity.type
_entity.pdbx_description
1 polymer ?
#
loop_
_entity_poly.entity_id
_entity_poly.type
_entity_poly.pdbx_seq_one_letter_code
_entity_poly.pdbx_strand_id
1 'polypeptide(L)'
;MSKITQEQRNRYAAKVKEYKTVSDSILSKEQSFLNLLKQPGGQGLGYVRIKLAEQTLALTSYQVLVNNLSVSLLGIKNEDSLAEARKSIGRSMKYLEDIVTGYVDAPFSEYEKNLEEISEVTYEDRYALLRKIGFAIREIEEGYGANSKWKWSFVELWGKLAAVAKNCLDLKRAYQDMDLASPNRMIAFSYLAFVKKLLQTTADRYREKYEVSSMKMDDFKQAILYLNALRRIHVVFGERNEAEELKKKIEIWSGKLESDQKKREEESKKR
;
A
#
# COMPACT_ATOMS: atom_id res chain seq x y z
N MET A 1 2.11 -35.69 11.76
CA MET A 1 1.53 -35.12 10.52
C MET A 1 0.76 -36.22 9.81
N SER A 2 -0.55 -36.07 9.64
CA SER A 2 -1.38 -37.02 8.89
C SER A 2 -0.93 -37.07 7.43
N LYS A 3 -0.79 -38.28 6.86
CA LYS A 3 -0.44 -38.43 5.44
C LYS A 3 -1.52 -37.77 4.58
N ILE A 4 -1.12 -36.87 3.69
CA ILE A 4 -2.01 -36.21 2.72
C ILE A 4 -2.68 -37.28 1.87
N THR A 5 -4.01 -37.31 1.85
CA THR A 5 -4.76 -38.34 1.10
C THR A 5 -4.83 -37.99 -0.39
N GLN A 6 -5.00 -39.01 -1.24
CA GLN A 6 -5.19 -38.80 -2.68
C GLN A 6 -6.44 -37.95 -2.96
N GLU A 7 -7.47 -38.09 -2.13
CA GLU A 7 -8.69 -37.29 -2.21
C GLU A 7 -8.43 -35.80 -1.96
N GLN A 8 -7.63 -35.46 -0.93
CA GLN A 8 -7.24 -34.07 -0.65
C GLN A 8 -6.47 -33.46 -1.83
N ARG A 9 -5.57 -34.22 -2.45
CA ARG A 9 -4.82 -33.78 -3.64
C ARG A 9 -5.74 -33.55 -4.84
N ASN A 10 -6.69 -34.47 -5.09
CA ASN A 10 -7.63 -34.35 -6.19
C ASN A 10 -8.57 -33.13 -6.00
N ARG A 11 -9.07 -32.91 -4.78
CA ARG A 11 -9.90 -31.74 -4.44
C ARG A 11 -9.13 -30.43 -4.63
N TYR A 12 -7.88 -30.37 -4.16
CA TYR A 12 -7.00 -29.22 -4.36
C TYR A 12 -6.78 -28.95 -5.86
N ALA A 13 -6.40 -29.98 -6.64
CA ALA A 13 -6.13 -29.83 -8.07
C ALA A 13 -7.36 -29.34 -8.86
N ALA A 14 -8.56 -29.84 -8.53
CA ALA A 14 -9.80 -29.40 -9.16
C ALA A 14 -10.08 -27.91 -8.89
N LYS A 15 -9.93 -27.46 -7.64
CA LYS A 15 -10.15 -26.05 -7.27
C LYS A 15 -9.10 -25.11 -7.84
N VAL A 16 -7.83 -25.52 -7.85
CA VAL A 16 -6.76 -24.74 -8.48
C VAL A 16 -7.01 -24.58 -9.98
N LYS A 17 -7.52 -25.62 -10.66
CA LYS A 17 -7.87 -25.54 -12.08
C LYS A 17 -8.98 -24.49 -12.32
N GLU A 18 -10.02 -24.48 -11.50
CA GLU A 18 -11.11 -23.50 -11.56
C GLU A 18 -10.58 -22.07 -11.40
N TYR A 19 -9.75 -21.83 -10.38
CA TYR A 19 -9.18 -20.50 -10.11
C TYR A 19 -8.18 -20.06 -11.18
N LYS A 20 -7.45 -21.01 -11.79
CA LYS A 20 -6.54 -20.72 -12.89
C LYS A 20 -7.29 -20.23 -14.12
N THR A 21 -8.40 -20.86 -14.48
CA THR A 21 -9.25 -20.39 -15.60
C THR A 21 -9.74 -18.96 -15.38
N VAL A 22 -10.15 -18.62 -14.16
CA VAL A 22 -10.57 -17.25 -13.84
C VAL A 22 -9.38 -16.27 -13.88
N SER A 23 -8.22 -16.67 -13.33
CA SER A 23 -7.00 -15.87 -13.35
C SER A 23 -6.53 -15.56 -14.77
N ASP A 24 -6.59 -16.54 -15.68
CA ASP A 24 -6.23 -16.37 -17.09
C ASP A 24 -7.19 -15.39 -17.81
N SER A 25 -8.49 -15.44 -17.47
CA SER A 25 -9.47 -14.46 -17.98
C SER A 25 -9.17 -13.04 -17.48
N ILE A 26 -8.80 -12.88 -16.20
CA ILE A 26 -8.40 -11.59 -15.63
C ILE A 26 -7.14 -11.05 -16.32
N LEU A 27 -6.14 -11.91 -16.56
CA LEU A 27 -4.92 -11.52 -17.27
C LEU A 27 -5.20 -11.07 -18.72
N SER A 28 -6.12 -11.75 -19.41
CA SER A 28 -6.55 -11.34 -20.75
C SER A 28 -7.24 -9.96 -20.75
N LYS A 29 -8.08 -9.69 -19.74
CA LYS A 29 -8.70 -8.37 -19.54
C LYS A 29 -7.66 -7.30 -19.21
N GLU A 30 -6.70 -7.61 -18.33
CA GLU A 30 -5.58 -6.72 -18.02
C GLU A 30 -4.81 -6.33 -19.29
N GLN A 31 -4.47 -7.30 -20.14
CA GLN A 31 -3.79 -7.04 -21.40
C GLN A 31 -4.61 -6.15 -22.35
N SER A 32 -5.93 -6.33 -22.37
CA SER A 32 -6.83 -5.51 -23.16
C SER A 32 -6.82 -4.05 -22.70
N PHE A 33 -6.89 -3.80 -21.39
CA PHE A 33 -6.78 -2.45 -20.82
C PHE A 33 -5.38 -1.83 -21.05
N LEU A 34 -4.31 -2.63 -20.95
CA LEU A 34 -2.95 -2.15 -21.26
C LEU A 34 -2.79 -1.74 -22.72
N ASN A 35 -3.48 -2.41 -23.64
CA ASN A 35 -3.49 -2.02 -25.04
C ASN A 35 -4.25 -0.71 -25.26
N LEU A 36 -5.34 -0.46 -24.52
CA LEU A 36 -6.05 0.83 -24.55
C LEU A 36 -5.16 1.99 -24.08
N LEU A 37 -4.32 1.78 -23.07
CA LEU A 37 -3.37 2.80 -22.60
C LEU A 37 -2.30 3.19 -23.65
N LYS A 38 -2.04 2.33 -24.63
CA LYS A 38 -1.06 2.58 -25.70
C LYS A 38 -1.65 3.34 -26.88
N GLN A 39 -2.96 3.50 -26.96
CA GLN A 39 -3.59 4.19 -28.08
C GLN A 39 -3.40 5.71 -27.96
N PRO A 40 -2.90 6.39 -29.01
CA PRO A 40 -2.69 7.83 -28.99
C PRO A 40 -4.03 8.57 -28.90
N GLY A 41 -4.12 9.55 -27.99
CA GLY A 41 -5.32 10.38 -27.81
C GLY A 41 -6.38 9.82 -26.86
N GLY A 42 -6.08 8.78 -26.07
CA GLY A 42 -7.03 8.20 -25.12
C GLY A 42 -7.50 9.21 -24.06
N GLN A 43 -8.80 9.51 -24.04
CA GLN A 43 -9.47 10.13 -22.90
C GLN A 43 -9.79 9.06 -21.84
N GLY A 44 -9.79 9.41 -20.55
CA GLY A 44 -10.12 8.48 -19.46
C GLY A 44 -8.98 7.53 -19.04
N LEU A 45 -7.72 7.88 -19.29
CA LEU A 45 -6.56 7.06 -18.91
C LEU A 45 -6.50 6.78 -17.40
N GLY A 46 -6.87 7.75 -16.56
CA GLY A 46 -7.00 7.56 -15.11
C GLY A 46 -7.99 6.46 -14.74
N TYR A 47 -9.17 6.45 -15.37
CA TYR A 47 -10.18 5.41 -15.16
C TYR A 47 -9.69 4.03 -15.59
N VAL A 48 -9.05 3.93 -16.76
CA VAL A 48 -8.46 2.67 -17.24
C VAL A 48 -7.42 2.14 -16.24
N ARG A 49 -6.59 3.02 -15.66
CA ARG A 49 -5.62 2.65 -14.61
C ARG A 49 -6.29 2.20 -13.30
N ILE A 50 -7.41 2.80 -12.89
CA ILE A 50 -8.21 2.30 -11.75
C ILE A 50 -8.73 0.90 -12.05
N LYS A 51 -9.29 0.66 -13.25
CA LYS A 51 -9.74 -0.68 -13.65
C LYS A 51 -8.61 -1.69 -13.70
N LEU A 52 -7.43 -1.31 -14.17
CA LEU A 52 -6.23 -2.15 -14.09
C LEU A 52 -5.85 -2.50 -12.64
N ALA A 53 -5.91 -1.51 -11.72
CA ALA A 53 -5.66 -1.75 -10.30
C ALA A 53 -6.67 -2.71 -9.68
N GLU A 54 -7.95 -2.63 -10.06
CA GLU A 54 -9.00 -3.57 -9.63
C GLU A 54 -8.79 -4.99 -10.19
N GLN A 55 -8.48 -5.13 -11.49
CA GLN A 55 -8.24 -6.43 -12.11
C GLN A 55 -7.03 -7.13 -11.48
N THR A 56 -5.93 -6.41 -11.31
CA THR A 56 -4.71 -6.97 -10.69
C THR A 56 -4.90 -7.31 -9.21
N LEU A 57 -5.71 -6.54 -8.48
CA LEU A 57 -6.10 -6.88 -7.11
C LEU A 57 -6.95 -8.16 -7.05
N ALA A 58 -7.88 -8.35 -7.99
CA ALA A 58 -8.65 -9.58 -8.09
C ALA A 58 -7.74 -10.79 -8.35
N LEU A 59 -6.74 -10.64 -9.24
CA LEU A 59 -5.72 -11.66 -9.47
C LEU A 59 -4.95 -11.98 -8.17
N THR A 60 -4.55 -10.96 -7.40
CA THR A 60 -3.93 -11.16 -6.08
C THR A 60 -4.81 -12.00 -5.16
N SER A 61 -6.12 -11.72 -5.09
CA SER A 61 -7.05 -12.49 -4.26
C SER A 61 -7.10 -13.97 -4.64
N TYR A 62 -7.13 -14.29 -5.95
CA TYR A 62 -7.09 -15.70 -6.38
C TYR A 62 -5.79 -16.40 -6.01
N GLN A 63 -4.64 -15.71 -6.09
CA GLN A 63 -3.36 -16.28 -5.67
C GLN A 63 -3.31 -16.55 -4.16
N VAL A 64 -3.85 -15.64 -3.36
CA VAL A 64 -4.01 -15.85 -1.90
C VAL A 64 -4.94 -17.03 -1.62
N LEU A 65 -6.06 -17.16 -2.34
CA LEU A 65 -6.98 -18.29 -2.21
C LEU A 65 -6.32 -19.63 -2.53
N VAL A 66 -5.48 -19.70 -3.57
CA VAL A 66 -4.71 -20.92 -3.90
C VAL A 66 -3.77 -21.30 -2.75
N ASN A 67 -3.07 -20.33 -2.15
CA ASN A 67 -2.26 -20.59 -0.97
C ASN A 67 -3.11 -21.08 0.21
N ASN A 68 -4.22 -20.42 0.51
CA ASN A 68 -5.08 -20.79 1.64
C ASN A 68 -5.66 -22.20 1.47
N LEU A 69 -6.03 -22.59 0.24
CA LEU A 69 -6.43 -23.97 -0.07
C LEU A 69 -5.29 -24.97 0.11
N SER A 70 -4.07 -24.61 -0.29
CA SER A 70 -2.89 -25.46 -0.11
C SER A 70 -2.63 -25.71 1.38
N VAL A 71 -2.68 -24.66 2.20
CA VAL A 71 -2.50 -24.79 3.65
C VAL A 71 -3.65 -25.60 4.27
N SER A 72 -4.90 -25.33 3.90
CA SER A 72 -6.07 -26.00 4.47
C SER A 72 -6.16 -27.49 4.10
N LEU A 73 -5.88 -27.86 2.85
CA LEU A 73 -6.05 -29.23 2.35
C LEU A 73 -4.77 -30.07 2.44
N LEU A 74 -3.61 -29.46 2.28
CA LEU A 74 -2.32 -30.15 2.20
C LEU A 74 -1.41 -29.86 3.40
N GLY A 75 -1.72 -28.85 4.22
CA GLY A 75 -0.88 -28.44 5.35
C GLY A 75 0.43 -27.75 4.93
N ILE A 76 0.56 -27.37 3.66
CA ILE A 76 1.80 -26.83 3.08
C ILE A 76 1.50 -25.49 2.41
N LYS A 77 2.37 -24.51 2.62
CA LYS A 77 2.29 -23.19 1.97
C LYS A 77 2.61 -23.29 0.48
N ASN A 78 1.89 -22.52 -0.33
CA ASN A 78 2.18 -22.40 -1.75
C ASN A 78 3.01 -21.14 -2.00
N GLU A 79 4.34 -21.28 -1.95
CA GLU A 79 5.26 -20.12 -2.09
C GLU A 79 5.18 -19.47 -3.47
N ASP A 80 4.93 -20.24 -4.53
CA ASP A 80 4.78 -19.72 -5.89
C ASP A 80 3.56 -18.81 -6.01
N SER A 81 2.43 -19.23 -5.43
CA SER A 81 1.21 -18.43 -5.42
C SER A 81 1.39 -17.16 -4.58
N LEU A 82 2.05 -17.26 -3.41
CA LEU A 82 2.37 -16.07 -2.60
C LEU A 82 3.32 -15.11 -3.33
N ALA A 83 4.30 -15.62 -4.07
CA ALA A 83 5.21 -14.79 -4.87
C ALA A 83 4.46 -14.06 -5.99
N GLU A 84 3.53 -14.74 -6.66
CA GLU A 84 2.70 -14.13 -7.70
C GLU A 84 1.67 -13.13 -7.12
N ALA A 85 1.11 -13.41 -5.95
CA ALA A 85 0.28 -12.47 -5.20
C ALA A 85 1.04 -11.17 -4.91
N ARG A 86 2.31 -11.28 -4.47
CA ARG A 86 3.15 -10.10 -4.19
C ARG A 86 3.49 -9.30 -5.45
N LYS A 87 3.72 -9.96 -6.60
CA LYS A 87 3.94 -9.26 -7.87
C LYS A 87 2.68 -8.54 -8.36
N SER A 88 1.53 -9.21 -8.30
CA SER A 88 0.25 -8.66 -8.75
C SER A 88 -0.19 -7.46 -7.90
N ILE A 89 -0.05 -7.51 -6.57
CA ILE A 89 -0.36 -6.36 -5.71
C ILE A 89 0.60 -5.20 -5.95
N GLY A 90 1.88 -5.48 -6.23
CA GLY A 90 2.85 -4.47 -6.64
C GLY A 90 2.48 -3.77 -7.95
N ARG A 91 1.91 -4.52 -8.91
CA ARG A 91 1.36 -3.95 -10.16
C ARG A 91 0.12 -3.08 -9.90
N SER A 92 -0.82 -3.55 -9.07
CA SER A 92 -2.01 -2.78 -8.67
C SER A 92 -1.62 -1.43 -8.06
N MET A 93 -0.65 -1.45 -7.14
CA MET A 93 -0.08 -0.23 -6.55
C MET A 93 0.55 0.69 -7.59
N LYS A 94 1.36 0.14 -8.52
CA LYS A 94 1.99 0.92 -9.57
C LYS A 94 0.97 1.64 -10.46
N TYR A 95 -0.14 0.98 -10.83
CA TYR A 95 -1.18 1.65 -11.63
C TYR A 95 -1.82 2.82 -10.90
N LEU A 96 -1.97 2.73 -9.58
CA LEU A 96 -2.45 3.86 -8.77
C LEU A 96 -1.38 4.96 -8.65
N GLU A 97 -0.10 4.60 -8.42
CA GLU A 97 1.02 5.54 -8.40
C GLU A 97 1.13 6.32 -9.72
N ASP A 98 0.93 5.67 -10.86
CA ASP A 98 0.96 6.30 -12.19
C ASP A 98 -0.18 7.31 -12.40
N ILE A 99 -1.24 7.25 -11.58
CA ILE A 99 -2.30 8.26 -11.55
C ILE A 99 -1.93 9.32 -10.53
N VAL A 100 -1.92 8.97 -9.24
CA VAL A 100 -1.94 9.94 -8.12
C VAL A 100 -0.55 10.28 -7.59
N THR A 101 0.52 9.80 -8.23
CA THR A 101 1.92 9.92 -7.82
C THR A 101 2.30 9.10 -6.58
N GLY A 102 3.59 8.84 -6.42
CA GLY A 102 4.19 8.23 -5.23
C GLY A 102 4.71 9.25 -4.20
N TYR A 103 4.30 10.53 -4.29
CA TYR A 103 4.84 11.56 -3.41
C TYR A 103 4.41 11.37 -1.95
N VAL A 104 5.38 11.22 -1.05
CA VAL A 104 5.12 10.98 0.39
C VAL A 104 4.85 12.31 1.11
N ASP A 105 5.83 13.19 1.23
CA ASP A 105 5.66 14.54 1.79
C ASP A 105 5.67 15.59 0.67
N ALA A 106 4.48 15.91 0.17
CA ALA A 106 4.27 16.95 -0.84
C ALA A 106 2.98 17.74 -0.52
N PRO A 107 2.96 19.07 -0.74
CA PRO A 107 1.74 19.87 -0.76
C PRO A 107 0.67 19.31 -1.70
N PHE A 108 -0.61 19.52 -1.35
CA PHE A 108 -1.74 19.09 -2.19
C PHE A 108 -1.69 19.66 -3.61
N SER A 109 -1.26 20.92 -3.74
CA SER A 109 -1.16 21.62 -5.02
C SER A 109 -0.23 20.96 -6.04
N GLU A 110 0.68 20.08 -5.61
CA GLU A 110 1.62 19.38 -6.51
C GLU A 110 1.00 18.17 -7.22
N TYR A 111 -0.05 17.56 -6.65
CA TYR A 111 -0.71 16.38 -7.21
C TYR A 111 -2.22 16.55 -7.41
N GLU A 112 -2.78 17.72 -7.08
CA GLU A 112 -4.21 18.01 -7.27
C GLU A 112 -4.67 17.79 -8.72
N LYS A 113 -3.86 18.19 -9.71
CA LYS A 113 -4.19 18.00 -11.14
C LYS A 113 -4.32 16.53 -11.52
N ASN A 114 -3.51 15.66 -10.92
CA ASN A 114 -3.58 14.22 -11.15
C ASN A 114 -4.88 13.60 -10.63
N LEU A 115 -5.46 14.19 -9.57
CA LEU A 115 -6.75 13.74 -9.04
C LEU A 115 -7.93 14.09 -9.94
N GLU A 116 -7.80 15.12 -10.81
CA GLU A 116 -8.81 15.48 -11.78
C GLU A 116 -9.07 14.34 -12.78
N GLU A 117 -8.03 13.55 -13.13
CA GLU A 117 -8.14 12.39 -14.02
C GLU A 117 -9.06 11.28 -13.48
N ILE A 118 -9.34 11.28 -12.17
CA ILE A 118 -10.19 10.29 -11.50
C ILE A 118 -11.36 10.94 -10.76
N SER A 119 -11.67 12.21 -11.06
CA SER A 119 -12.74 13.00 -10.43
C SER A 119 -14.12 12.31 -10.44
N GLU A 120 -14.40 11.50 -11.45
CA GLU A 120 -15.63 10.70 -11.57
C GLU A 120 -15.73 9.56 -10.55
N VAL A 121 -14.61 9.06 -10.05
CA VAL A 121 -14.59 8.01 -9.03
C VAL A 121 -14.80 8.64 -7.66
N THR A 122 -15.88 8.25 -7.00
CA THR A 122 -16.25 8.78 -5.68
C THR A 122 -15.15 8.52 -4.65
N TYR A 123 -15.02 9.39 -3.64
CA TYR A 123 -14.05 9.16 -2.57
C TYR A 123 -14.36 7.84 -1.82
N GLU A 124 -15.61 7.38 -1.81
CA GLU A 124 -16.03 6.11 -1.19
C GLU A 124 -15.46 4.91 -1.96
N ASP A 125 -15.58 4.91 -3.28
CA ASP A 125 -15.04 3.86 -4.14
C ASP A 125 -13.50 3.81 -4.05
N ARG A 126 -12.85 4.98 -4.05
CA ARG A 126 -11.39 5.08 -3.83
C ARG A 126 -11.02 4.49 -2.49
N TYR A 127 -11.74 4.85 -1.43
CA TYR A 127 -11.50 4.33 -0.09
C TYR A 127 -11.72 2.81 0.00
N ALA A 128 -12.77 2.29 -0.63
CA ALA A 128 -13.05 0.86 -0.69
C ALA A 128 -11.93 0.09 -1.41
N LEU A 129 -11.43 0.61 -2.53
CA LEU A 129 -10.32 0.01 -3.26
C LEU A 129 -9.04 -0.07 -2.39
N LEU A 130 -8.68 1.05 -1.73
CA LEU A 130 -7.49 1.10 -0.86
C LEU A 130 -7.60 0.16 0.34
N ARG A 131 -8.79 0.02 0.94
CA ARG A 131 -9.03 -0.96 2.01
C ARG A 131 -8.87 -2.39 1.52
N LYS A 132 -9.37 -2.71 0.32
CA LYS A 132 -9.19 -4.05 -0.28
C LYS A 132 -7.72 -4.35 -0.57
N ILE A 133 -6.95 -3.36 -1.04
CA ILE A 133 -5.49 -3.48 -1.22
C ILE A 133 -4.80 -3.73 0.11
N GLY A 134 -5.10 -2.93 1.14
CA GLY A 134 -4.53 -3.13 2.48
C GLY A 134 -4.85 -4.50 3.06
N PHE A 135 -6.07 -4.98 2.88
CA PHE A 135 -6.46 -6.34 3.25
C PHE A 135 -5.62 -7.38 2.49
N ALA A 136 -5.48 -7.26 1.16
CA ALA A 136 -4.69 -8.19 0.37
C ALA A 136 -3.20 -8.21 0.78
N ILE A 137 -2.60 -7.06 1.09
CA ILE A 137 -1.22 -6.99 1.61
C ILE A 137 -1.11 -7.80 2.90
N ARG A 138 -2.04 -7.61 3.84
CA ARG A 138 -2.06 -8.32 5.12
C ARG A 138 -2.18 -9.84 4.93
N GLU A 139 -3.08 -10.30 4.07
CA GLU A 139 -3.26 -11.73 3.80
C GLU A 139 -2.00 -12.37 3.19
N ILE A 140 -1.28 -11.66 2.31
CA ILE A 140 0.00 -12.14 1.76
C ILE A 140 1.06 -12.20 2.87
N GLU A 141 1.15 -11.16 3.71
CA GLU A 141 2.08 -11.10 4.84
C GLU A 141 1.85 -12.25 5.83
N GLU A 142 0.59 -12.50 6.20
CA GLU A 142 0.18 -13.64 7.04
C GLU A 142 0.47 -14.98 6.37
N GLY A 143 0.21 -15.10 5.06
CA GLY A 143 0.51 -16.31 4.28
C GLY A 143 1.99 -16.68 4.31
N TYR A 144 2.89 -15.69 4.19
CA TYR A 144 4.32 -15.90 4.38
C TYR A 144 4.68 -16.19 5.84
N GLY A 145 4.05 -15.50 6.79
CA GLY A 145 4.26 -15.64 8.24
C GLY A 145 5.41 -14.79 8.78
N ALA A 146 5.45 -14.65 10.11
CA ALA A 146 6.29 -13.68 10.82
C ALA A 146 7.82 -13.86 10.62
N ASN A 147 8.28 -15.09 10.39
CA ASN A 147 9.70 -15.42 10.21
C ASN A 147 10.14 -15.37 8.74
N SER A 148 9.31 -14.82 7.86
CA SER A 148 9.63 -14.73 6.43
C SER A 148 10.76 -13.74 6.16
N LYS A 149 11.67 -14.11 5.25
CA LYS A 149 12.69 -13.21 4.68
C LYS A 149 12.08 -11.95 4.02
N TRP A 150 10.78 -11.99 3.70
CA TRP A 150 10.06 -10.90 3.06
C TRP A 150 9.47 -9.86 4.02
N LYS A 151 9.58 -10.05 5.35
CA LYS A 151 9.03 -9.14 6.38
C LYS A 151 9.29 -7.66 6.06
N TRP A 152 10.54 -7.30 5.77
CA TRP A 152 10.90 -5.91 5.51
C TRP A 152 10.46 -5.38 4.14
N SER A 153 10.23 -6.26 3.17
CA SER A 153 9.66 -5.86 1.87
C SER A 153 8.18 -5.45 1.99
N PHE A 154 7.46 -5.97 2.99
CA PHE A 154 6.09 -5.53 3.27
C PHE A 154 6.05 -4.12 3.85
N VAL A 155 7.07 -3.70 4.60
CA VAL A 155 7.17 -2.30 5.08
C VAL A 155 7.19 -1.33 3.90
N GLU A 156 7.92 -1.66 2.83
CA GLU A 156 7.96 -0.85 1.62
C GLU A 156 6.62 -0.87 0.86
N LEU A 157 5.95 -2.01 0.82
CA LEU A 157 4.63 -2.13 0.19
C LEU A 157 3.54 -1.35 0.94
N TRP A 158 3.55 -1.40 2.28
CA TRP A 158 2.69 -0.59 3.13
C TRP A 158 2.99 0.89 2.99
N GLY A 159 4.26 1.28 2.83
CA GLY A 159 4.63 2.66 2.58
C GLY A 159 4.08 3.19 1.25
N LYS A 160 4.19 2.41 0.18
CA LYS A 160 3.55 2.74 -1.10
C LYS A 160 2.04 2.92 -0.96
N LEU A 161 1.37 2.02 -0.23
CA LEU A 161 -0.06 2.15 0.05
C LEU A 161 -0.36 3.43 0.82
N ALA A 162 0.44 3.80 1.82
CA ALA A 162 0.25 5.02 2.58
C ALA A 162 0.39 6.28 1.70
N ALA A 163 1.38 6.33 0.81
CA ALA A 163 1.59 7.43 -0.13
C ALA A 163 0.42 7.56 -1.11
N VAL A 164 0.05 6.46 -1.77
CA VAL A 164 -1.07 6.43 -2.73
C VAL A 164 -2.40 6.74 -2.03
N ALA A 165 -2.65 6.17 -0.85
CA ALA A 165 -3.90 6.41 -0.12
C ALA A 165 -4.08 7.89 0.23
N LYS A 166 -2.98 8.55 0.64
CA LYS A 166 -2.93 9.99 0.88
C LYS A 166 -3.16 10.78 -0.41
N ASN A 167 -2.50 10.40 -1.49
CA ASN A 167 -2.59 11.14 -2.76
C ASN A 167 -3.94 10.93 -3.49
N CYS A 168 -4.63 9.81 -3.25
CA CYS A 168 -5.99 9.56 -3.75
C CYS A 168 -7.08 10.39 -3.04
N LEU A 169 -6.77 10.95 -1.86
CA LEU A 169 -7.69 11.74 -1.07
C LEU A 169 -7.64 13.21 -1.53
N ASP A 170 -8.77 13.71 -2.03
CA ASP A 170 -8.95 15.13 -2.26
C ASP A 170 -9.04 15.85 -0.91
N LEU A 171 -7.97 16.53 -0.51
CA LEU A 171 -7.88 17.17 0.79
C LEU A 171 -8.80 18.39 0.92
N LYS A 172 -9.08 19.10 -0.19
CA LYS A 172 -9.99 20.26 -0.16
C LYS A 172 -11.42 19.78 0.07
N ARG A 173 -11.86 18.79 -0.70
CA ARG A 173 -13.19 18.20 -0.55
C ARG A 173 -13.34 17.50 0.79
N ALA A 174 -12.34 16.73 1.21
CA ALA A 174 -12.35 16.07 2.51
C ALA A 174 -12.49 17.08 3.65
N TYR A 175 -11.79 18.22 3.61
CA TYR A 175 -11.92 19.27 4.61
C TYR A 175 -13.34 19.85 4.67
N GLN A 176 -13.95 20.12 3.52
CA GLN A 176 -15.35 20.59 3.44
C GLN A 176 -16.33 19.53 3.96
N ASP A 177 -16.11 18.27 3.63
CA ASP A 177 -16.96 17.16 4.04
C ASP A 177 -16.83 16.80 5.53
N MET A 178 -15.90 17.40 6.29
CA MET A 178 -15.84 17.24 7.76
C MET A 178 -17.00 17.95 8.49
N ASP A 179 -17.68 18.88 7.81
CA ASP A 179 -18.82 19.61 8.36
C ASP A 179 -19.96 18.65 8.77
N LEU A 180 -20.63 18.95 9.89
CA LEU A 180 -21.71 18.15 10.45
C LEU A 180 -22.89 17.93 9.49
N ALA A 181 -23.13 18.89 8.59
CA ALA A 181 -24.21 18.83 7.61
C ALA A 181 -23.84 18.03 6.35
N SER A 182 -22.57 17.67 6.15
CA SER A 182 -22.18 16.92 4.95
C SER A 182 -22.70 15.48 5.01
N PRO A 183 -23.38 14.99 3.96
CA PRO A 183 -23.78 13.58 3.87
C PRO A 183 -22.56 12.63 3.80
N ASN A 184 -21.40 13.16 3.41
CA ASN A 184 -20.17 12.41 3.17
C ASN A 184 -19.29 12.30 4.41
N ARG A 185 -19.66 12.99 5.49
CA ARG A 185 -18.85 13.19 6.70
C ARG A 185 -18.27 11.89 7.25
N MET A 186 -19.10 10.88 7.45
CA MET A 186 -18.66 9.61 8.04
C MET A 186 -17.54 8.96 7.24
N ILE A 187 -17.62 9.02 5.91
CA ILE A 187 -16.64 8.40 5.04
C ILE A 187 -15.39 9.28 4.95
N ALA A 188 -15.52 10.61 4.88
CA ALA A 188 -14.39 11.53 4.93
C ALA A 188 -13.55 11.34 6.21
N PHE A 189 -14.20 11.26 7.38
CA PHE A 189 -13.54 10.95 8.65
C PHE A 189 -12.86 9.57 8.63
N SER A 190 -13.54 8.54 8.13
CA SER A 190 -13.00 7.17 8.09
C SER A 190 -11.79 7.06 7.17
N TYR A 191 -11.84 7.71 6.01
CA TYR A 191 -10.74 7.71 5.05
C TYR A 191 -9.56 8.53 5.58
N LEU A 192 -9.81 9.72 6.15
CA LEU A 192 -8.75 10.51 6.77
C LEU A 192 -8.07 9.76 7.93
N ALA A 193 -8.85 9.12 8.81
CA ALA A 193 -8.33 8.31 9.91
C ALA A 193 -7.48 7.13 9.39
N PHE A 194 -7.92 6.48 8.30
CA PHE A 194 -7.17 5.42 7.65
C PHE A 194 -5.82 5.91 7.11
N VAL A 195 -5.79 7.03 6.40
CA VAL A 195 -4.54 7.63 5.89
C VAL A 195 -3.59 7.98 7.04
N LYS A 196 -4.08 8.67 8.08
CA LYS A 196 -3.28 9.04 9.24
C LYS A 196 -2.65 7.81 9.90
N LYS A 197 -3.46 6.77 10.14
CA LYS A 197 -3.00 5.50 10.72
C LYS A 197 -1.94 4.82 9.86
N LEU A 198 -2.13 4.78 8.54
CA LEU A 198 -1.16 4.21 7.60
C LEU A 198 0.18 4.95 7.65
N LEU A 199 0.18 6.28 7.61
CA LEU A 199 1.41 7.08 7.67
C LEU A 199 2.15 6.87 8.99
N GLN A 200 1.43 6.90 10.12
CA GLN A 200 2.02 6.68 11.45
C GLN A 200 2.63 5.27 11.57
N THR A 201 1.86 4.25 11.20
CA THR A 201 2.32 2.85 11.28
C THR A 201 3.51 2.60 10.38
N THR A 202 3.48 3.14 9.15
CA THR A 202 4.58 3.05 8.20
C THR A 202 5.85 3.69 8.74
N ALA A 203 5.75 4.90 9.31
CA ALA A 203 6.89 5.57 9.92
C ALA A 203 7.52 4.73 11.03
N ASP A 204 6.71 4.20 11.94
CA ASP A 204 7.21 3.38 13.04
C ASP A 204 7.84 2.06 12.53
N ARG A 205 7.28 1.45 11.48
CA ARG A 205 7.85 0.23 10.85
C ARG A 205 9.16 0.46 10.12
N TYR A 206 9.32 1.60 9.42
CA TYR A 206 10.61 1.96 8.83
C TYR A 206 11.67 2.21 9.90
N ARG A 207 11.28 2.83 11.02
CA ARG A 207 12.17 2.98 12.18
C ARG A 207 12.55 1.63 12.79
N GLU A 208 11.59 0.73 12.98
CA GLU A 208 11.85 -0.65 13.44
C GLU A 208 12.82 -1.36 12.49
N LYS A 209 12.62 -1.24 11.17
CA LYS A 209 13.50 -1.82 10.14
C LYS A 209 14.94 -1.30 10.26
N TYR A 210 15.11 0.01 10.47
CA TYR A 210 16.42 0.63 10.72
C TYR A 210 17.10 0.04 11.96
N GLU A 211 16.38 0.00 13.09
CA GLU A 211 16.94 -0.41 14.39
C GLU A 211 17.22 -1.92 14.47
N VAL A 212 16.38 -2.76 13.85
CA VAL A 212 16.44 -4.22 14.03
C VAL A 212 17.21 -4.92 12.91
N SER A 213 17.20 -4.38 11.69
CA SER A 213 17.68 -5.15 10.53
C SER A 213 18.71 -4.46 9.66
N SER A 214 18.46 -3.21 9.24
CA SER A 214 19.24 -2.64 8.14
C SER A 214 20.40 -1.78 8.61
N MET A 215 20.22 -1.03 9.71
CA MET A 215 21.09 0.09 10.10
C MET A 215 21.42 1.03 8.92
N LYS A 216 20.52 1.07 7.92
CA LYS A 216 20.61 1.94 6.75
C LYS A 216 19.94 3.25 7.08
N MET A 217 20.71 4.33 7.00
CA MET A 217 20.21 5.68 7.28
C MET A 217 19.00 6.04 6.41
N ASP A 218 18.91 5.47 5.21
CA ASP A 218 17.78 5.69 4.31
C ASP A 218 16.44 5.18 4.87
N ASP A 219 16.43 4.05 5.60
CA ASP A 219 15.19 3.57 6.23
C ASP A 219 14.73 4.54 7.33
N PHE A 220 15.66 5.14 8.08
CA PHE A 220 15.32 6.14 9.11
C PHE A 220 14.88 7.47 8.48
N LYS A 221 15.51 7.90 7.38
CA LYS A 221 15.05 9.05 6.58
C LYS A 221 13.63 8.84 6.05
N GLN A 222 13.31 7.64 5.56
CA GLN A 222 11.95 7.29 5.14
C GLN A 222 10.98 7.41 6.32
N ALA A 223 11.33 6.89 7.50
CA ALA A 223 10.51 7.01 8.69
C ALA A 223 10.14 8.48 9.01
N ILE A 224 11.12 9.38 8.95
CA ILE A 224 10.92 10.83 9.14
C ILE A 224 10.05 11.43 8.03
N LEU A 225 10.26 11.03 6.78
CA LEU A 225 9.47 11.49 5.63
C LEU A 225 7.97 11.20 5.79
N TYR A 226 7.62 10.01 6.27
CA TYR A 226 6.22 9.65 6.56
C TYR A 226 5.63 10.45 7.74
N LEU A 227 6.43 10.75 8.78
CA LEU A 227 5.97 11.63 9.87
C LEU A 227 5.75 13.07 9.39
N ASN A 228 6.61 13.60 8.50
CA ASN A 228 6.42 14.92 7.92
C ASN A 228 5.12 15.00 7.10
N ALA A 229 4.87 13.98 6.28
CA ALA A 229 3.62 13.85 5.53
C ALA A 229 2.40 13.83 6.47
N LEU A 230 2.46 13.05 7.56
CA LEU A 230 1.40 12.99 8.57
C LEU A 230 1.18 14.35 9.24
N ARG A 231 2.26 15.01 9.67
CA ARG A 231 2.21 16.35 10.26
C ARG A 231 1.55 17.35 9.32
N ARG A 232 1.86 17.30 8.01
CA ARG A 232 1.22 18.16 7.01
C ARG A 232 -0.29 17.96 6.96
N ILE A 233 -0.76 16.71 7.04
CA ILE A 233 -2.20 16.42 7.14
C ILE A 233 -2.80 17.08 8.39
N HIS A 234 -2.21 16.89 9.57
CA HIS A 234 -2.72 17.52 10.79
C HIS A 234 -2.79 19.05 10.67
N VAL A 235 -1.79 19.69 10.05
CA VAL A 235 -1.80 21.14 9.77
C VAL A 235 -2.97 21.52 8.84
N VAL A 236 -3.20 20.78 7.76
CA VAL A 236 -4.30 21.05 6.80
C VAL A 236 -5.67 20.97 7.47
N PHE A 237 -5.86 20.02 8.39
CA PHE A 237 -7.12 19.84 9.12
C PHE A 237 -7.24 20.68 10.41
N GLY A 238 -6.27 21.56 10.68
CA GLY A 238 -6.31 22.45 11.85
C GLY A 238 -6.03 21.76 13.20
N GLU A 239 -5.48 20.55 13.17
CA GLU A 239 -5.16 19.72 14.34
C GLU A 239 -3.79 20.12 14.91
N ARG A 240 -3.76 21.28 15.57
CA ARG A 240 -2.52 21.96 16.00
C ARG A 240 -1.74 21.18 17.04
N ASN A 241 -2.42 20.51 17.97
CA ASN A 241 -1.76 19.79 19.06
C ASN A 241 -0.99 18.58 18.49
N GLU A 242 -1.65 17.78 17.67
CA GLU A 242 -1.09 16.61 16.99
C GLU A 242 0.06 17.02 16.06
N ALA A 243 -0.08 18.12 15.32
CA ALA A 243 0.97 18.65 14.46
C ALA A 243 2.23 19.07 15.24
N GLU A 244 2.07 19.64 16.45
CA GLU A 244 3.19 20.05 17.30
C GLU A 244 3.86 18.85 18.01
N GLU A 245 3.07 17.86 18.45
CA GLU A 245 3.61 16.61 18.98
C GLU A 245 4.45 15.86 17.94
N LEU A 246 3.95 15.77 16.70
CA LEU A 246 4.70 15.17 15.61
C LEU A 246 5.96 15.96 15.27
N LYS A 247 5.91 17.30 15.32
CA LYS A 247 7.08 18.15 15.11
C LYS A 247 8.20 17.82 16.12
N LYS A 248 7.86 17.75 17.41
CA LYS A 248 8.81 17.36 18.47
C LYS A 248 9.36 15.95 18.23
N LYS A 249 8.49 14.99 17.85
CA LYS A 249 8.91 13.62 17.51
C LYS A 249 9.91 13.62 16.33
N ILE A 250 9.63 14.39 15.29
CA ILE A 250 10.51 14.54 14.11
C ILE A 250 11.86 15.15 14.50
N GLU A 251 11.89 16.21 15.30
CA GLU A 251 13.13 16.84 15.77
C GLU A 251 14.01 15.85 16.55
N ILE A 252 13.40 15.07 17.46
CA ILE A 252 14.11 14.01 18.20
C ILE A 252 14.69 12.96 17.24
N TRP A 253 13.92 12.54 16.23
CA TRP A 253 14.34 11.51 15.28
C TRP A 253 15.45 12.01 14.36
N SER A 254 15.34 13.23 13.86
CA SER A 254 16.35 13.90 13.04
C SER A 254 17.66 14.08 13.83
N GLY A 255 17.59 14.53 15.09
CA GLY A 255 18.77 14.66 15.94
C GLY A 255 19.46 13.31 16.20
N LYS A 256 18.69 12.24 16.39
CA LYS A 256 19.24 10.87 16.50
C LYS A 256 19.93 10.44 15.20
N LEU A 257 19.29 10.65 14.06
CA LEU A 257 19.84 10.33 12.74
C LEU A 257 21.17 11.05 12.48
N GLU A 258 21.25 12.35 12.79
CA GLU A 258 22.48 13.13 12.65
C GLU A 258 23.59 12.64 13.58
N SER A 259 23.26 12.28 14.82
CA SER A 259 24.21 11.71 15.77
C SER A 259 24.78 10.38 15.28
N ASP A 260 23.90 9.48 14.80
CA ASP A 260 24.30 8.18 14.27
C ASP A 260 25.16 8.33 12.99
N GLN A 261 24.84 9.31 12.14
CA GLN A 261 25.63 9.63 10.95
C GLN A 261 27.04 10.11 11.33
N LYS A 262 27.17 11.07 12.26
CA LYS A 262 28.48 11.58 12.72
C LYS A 262 29.35 10.48 13.30
N LYS A 263 28.79 9.61 14.16
CA LYS A 263 29.52 8.46 14.73
C LYS A 263 30.07 7.55 13.65
N ARG A 264 29.27 7.24 12.63
CA ARG A 264 29.68 6.37 11.53
C ARG A 264 30.79 6.99 10.67
N GLU A 265 30.72 8.30 10.45
CA GLU A 265 31.78 9.06 9.76
C GLU A 265 33.08 9.06 10.58
N GLU A 266 33.02 9.27 11.88
CA GLU A 266 34.17 9.22 12.78
C GLU A 266 34.82 7.83 12.85
N GLU A 267 34.01 6.77 12.91
CA GLU A 267 34.49 5.38 12.86
C GLU A 267 35.16 5.06 11.52
N SER A 268 34.62 5.58 10.41
CA SER A 268 35.21 5.38 9.08
C SER A 268 36.56 6.09 8.90
N LYS A 269 36.76 7.25 9.55
CA LYS A 269 38.02 8.01 9.51
C LYS A 269 39.12 7.40 10.39
N LYS A 270 38.76 6.51 11.32
CA LYS A 270 39.70 5.80 12.22
C LYS A 270 40.19 4.46 11.65
N ARG A 271 39.61 3.99 10.54
CA ARG A 271 40.03 2.79 9.80
C ARG A 271 40.87 3.17 8.59
#